data_AF-A0A2A5CLF7-F1
#
_entry.id   AF-A0A2A5CLF7-F1
#
_cell.length_a   1.000
_cell.length_b   1.000
_cell.length_c   1.000
_cell.angle_alpha   90.00
_cell.angle_beta   90.00
_cell.angle_gamma   90.00
#
_symmetry.space_group_name_H-M   'P 1'
#
loop_
_entity.id
_entity.type
_entity.pdbx_description
1 polymer ?
#
loop_
_entity_poly.entity_id
_entity_poly.type
_entity_poly.pdbx_seq_one_letter_code
_entity_poly.pdbx_strand_id
1 'polypeptide(L)' 'MVTSGIRLGSPAGTTRGFGVQEFEKIGDFIIEILTGLQANPEDNSAAEAAVREKVVALCKDFPIY' A
#
# COMPACT_ATOMS: atom_id res chain seq x y z
N MET A 1 7.03 4.06 24.58
CA MET A 1 6.93 2.65 24.11
C MET A 1 7.22 2.67 22.62
N VAL A 2 8.24 1.95 22.16
CA VAL A 2 8.62 1.87 20.74
C VAL A 2 8.03 0.57 20.18
N THR A 3 7.34 0.64 19.05
CA THR A 3 6.87 -0.54 18.30
C THR A 3 7.82 -0.81 17.14
N SER A 4 7.86 -2.05 16.66
CA SER A 4 8.79 -2.47 15.59
C SER A 4 8.09 -3.19 14.43
N GLY A 5 6.76 -3.07 14.30
CA GLY A 5 6.03 -3.77 13.24
C GLY A 5 4.60 -3.27 13.02
N ILE A 6 4.06 -3.66 11.87
CA ILE A 6 2.69 -3.39 11.43
C ILE A 6 1.93 -4.70 11.22
N ARG A 7 0.61 -4.70 11.44
CA ARG A 7 -0.27 -5.84 11.18
C ARG A 7 -1.23 -5.49 10.05
N LEU A 8 -1.32 -6.38 9.06
CA LEU A 8 -2.15 -6.21 7.87
C LEU A 8 -3.27 -7.26 7.85
N GLY A 9 -4.39 -6.96 7.18
CA GLY A 9 -5.50 -7.89 7.02
C GLY A 9 -6.18 -7.72 5.66
N SER A 10 -6.48 -8.83 5.00
CA SER A 10 -7.16 -8.87 3.70
C SER A 10 -8.67 -8.63 3.69
N PRO A 11 -9.48 -8.77 4.78
CA PRO A 11 -10.95 -8.79 4.65
C PRO A 11 -11.56 -7.61 3.90
N ALA A 12 -11.12 -6.37 4.17
CA ALA A 12 -11.65 -5.19 3.48
C ALA A 12 -11.32 -5.21 1.97
N GLY A 13 -10.11 -5.67 1.61
CA GLY A 13 -9.66 -5.81 0.23
C GLY A 13 -10.39 -6.93 -0.52
N THR A 14 -10.59 -8.08 0.13
CA THR A 14 -11.33 -9.18 -0.48
C THR A 14 -12.81 -8.85 -0.64
N THR A 15 -13.44 -8.18 0.33
CA THR A 15 -14.85 -7.75 0.24
C THR A 15 -15.09 -6.76 -0.90
N ARG A 16 -14.13 -5.88 -1.21
CA ARG A 16 -14.22 -4.96 -2.37
C ARG A 16 -13.90 -5.64 -3.71
N GLY A 17 -13.45 -6.89 -3.72
CA GLY A 17 -13.20 -7.67 -4.94
C GLY A 17 -11.74 -7.95 -5.29
N PHE A 18 -10.75 -7.56 -4.46
CA PHE A 18 -9.34 -7.86 -4.74
C PHE A 18 -9.05 -9.36 -4.68
N GLY A 19 -8.35 -9.86 -5.70
CA GLY A 19 -7.79 -11.19 -5.76
C GLY A 19 -6.31 -11.25 -5.38
N VAL A 20 -5.67 -12.38 -5.69
CA VAL A 20 -4.25 -12.61 -5.36
C VAL A 20 -3.34 -11.58 -6.03
N GLN A 21 -3.56 -11.30 -7.31
CA GLN A 21 -2.73 -10.37 -8.09
C GLN A 21 -2.80 -8.93 -7.55
N GLU A 22 -3.96 -8.51 -7.04
CA GLU A 22 -4.12 -7.20 -6.43
C GLU A 22 -3.37 -7.12 -5.10
N PHE A 23 -3.38 -8.20 -4.31
CA PHE A 23 -2.60 -8.25 -3.06
C PHE A 23 -1.10 -8.34 -3.28
N GLU A 24 -0.63 -8.97 -4.36
CA GLU A 24 0.78 -8.92 -4.77
C GLU A 24 1.20 -7.47 -5.07
N LYS A 25 0.42 -6.74 -5.87
CA LYS A 25 0.65 -5.30 -6.14
C LYS A 25 0.66 -4.47 -4.86
N ILE A 26 -0.26 -4.72 -3.93
CA ILE A 26 -0.28 -4.04 -2.63
C ILE A 26 0.99 -4.34 -1.83
N GLY A 27 1.50 -5.58 -1.88
CA GLY A 27 2.79 -5.95 -1.31
C GLY A 27 3.94 -5.13 -1.89
N ASP A 28 4.00 -5.01 -3.21
CA ASP A 28 5.00 -4.20 -3.90
C ASP A 28 4.94 -2.72 -3.49
N PHE A 29 3.73 -2.17 -3.36
CA PHE A 29 3.52 -0.79 -2.91
C PHE A 29 4.03 -0.57 -1.48
N ILE A 30 3.82 -1.54 -0.59
CA ILE A 30 4.34 -1.50 0.78
C ILE A 30 5.87 -1.51 0.76
N ILE A 31 6.48 -2.37 -0.06
CA ILE A 31 7.94 -2.45 -0.21
C ILE A 31 8.52 -1.14 -0.73
N GLU A 32 7.87 -0.49 -1.70
CA GLU A 32 8.30 0.81 -2.24
C GLU A 32 8.36 1.89 -1.14
N ILE A 33 7.32 1.97 -0.30
CA ILE A 33 7.30 2.90 0.84
C ILE A 33 8.38 2.56 1.86
N LEU A 34 8.50 1.30 2.27
CA LEU A 34 9.49 0.88 3.27
C LEU A 34 10.92 1.11 2.80
N THR A 35 11.20 0.88 1.51
CA THR A 35 12.50 1.14 0.89
C THR A 35 12.79 2.64 0.88
N GLY A 36 11.80 3.46 0.53
CA GLY A 36 11.93 4.91 0.57
C GLY A 36 12.21 5.45 1.98
N LEU A 37 11.48 4.97 2.99
CA LEU A 37 11.73 5.31 4.39
C LEU A 37 13.08 4.83 4.91
N GLN A 38 13.55 3.66 4.45
CA GLN A 38 14.88 3.16 4.80
C GLN A 38 15.98 4.08 4.26
N ALA A 39 15.81 4.57 3.02
CA ALA A 39 16.78 5.44 2.37
C ALA A 39 16.72 6.89 2.88
N ASN A 40 15.52 7.42 3.12
CA ASN A 40 15.27 8.78 3.57
C ASN A 40 14.23 8.78 4.71
N PRO A 41 14.66 8.55 5.97
CA PRO A 41 13.74 8.43 7.10
C PRO A 41 12.93 9.70 7.42
N GLU A 42 13.46 10.87 7.06
CA GLU A 42 12.87 12.18 7.38
C GLU A 42 11.89 12.67 6.29
N ASP A 43 12.04 12.20 5.04
CA ASP A 43 11.17 12.62 3.93
C ASP A 43 11.05 11.50 2.88
N ASN A 44 9.84 10.96 2.76
CA ASN A 44 9.47 9.97 1.76
C ASN A 44 8.30 10.45 0.87
N SER A 45 8.02 11.75 0.88
CA SER A 45 6.84 12.35 0.25
C SER A 45 6.69 12.01 -1.24
N ALA A 46 7.82 11.90 -1.97
CA ALA A 46 7.81 11.53 -3.38
C ALA A 46 7.32 10.09 -3.62
N ALA A 47 7.80 9.12 -2.83
CA ALA A 47 7.35 7.73 -2.94
C ALA A 47 5.89 7.59 -2.46
N GLU A 48 5.52 8.31 -1.40
CA GLU A 48 4.14 8.36 -0.91
C GLU A 48 3.17 8.89 -1.98
N ALA A 49 3.55 9.96 -2.69
CA ALA A 49 2.74 10.52 -3.77
C ALA A 49 2.58 9.50 -4.93
N ALA A 50 3.67 8.88 -5.37
CA ALA A 50 3.64 7.89 -6.44
C ALA A 50 2.81 6.64 -6.09
N VAL A 51 3.00 6.09 -4.88
CA VAL A 51 2.23 4.94 -4.41
C VAL A 51 0.75 5.29 -4.22
N ARG A 52 0.45 6.51 -3.75
CA ARG A 52 -0.94 6.97 -3.64
C ARG A 52 -1.65 6.96 -4.99
N GLU A 53 -1.00 7.40 -6.07
CA GLU A 53 -1.58 7.34 -7.42
C GLU A 53 -1.85 5.91 -7.87
N LYS A 54 -0.91 4.98 -7.64
CA LYS A 54 -1.05 3.55 -7.93
C LYS A 54 -2.21 2.92 -7.15
N VAL A 55 -2.32 3.24 -5.85
CA VAL A 55 -3.42 2.77 -4.99
C VAL A 55 -4.76 3.31 -5.47
N VAL A 56 -4.85 4.59 -5.84
CA VAL A 56 -6.07 5.18 -6.38
C VAL A 56 -6.47 4.52 -7.70
N ALA A 57 -5.52 4.26 -8.60
CA ALA A 57 -5.77 3.55 -9.85
C ALA A 57 -6.34 2.14 -9.57
N LEU A 58 -5.68 1.35 -8.72
CA LEU A 58 -6.17 0.04 -8.31
C LEU A 58 -7.58 0.12 -7.69
N CYS A 59 -7.84 1.14 -6.87
CA CYS A 59 -9.15 1.29 -6.24
C CYS A 59 -10.27 1.61 -7.22
N LYS A 60 -9.99 2.30 -8.33
CA LYS A 60 -10.98 2.66 -9.35
C LYS A 60 -11.49 1.44 -10.12
N ASP A 61 -10.68 0.41 -10.26
CA ASP A 61 -11.08 -0.86 -10.89
C ASP A 61 -12.06 -1.66 -10.02
N PHE A 62 -12.12 -1.36 -8.72
CA PHE A 62 -12.97 -2.02 -7.72
C PHE A 62 -13.77 -0.97 -6.92
N PRO A 63 -14.75 -0.31 -7.56
CA PRO A 63 -15.55 0.73 -6.94
C PRO A 63 -16.40 0.17 -5.81
N ILE A 64 -16.54 0.96 -4.76
CA ILE A 64 -17.48 0.75 -3.66
C ILE A 64 -18.44 1.95 -3.63
N TYR A 65 -19.69 1.71 -3.23
CA TYR A 65 -20.84 2.64 -3.18
C TYR A 65 -20.63 4.08 -3.66
#